data_AF-E9E2D6-F1
#
_entry.id   AF-E9E2D6-F1
#
_cell.length_a   1.000
_cell.length_b   1.000
_cell.length_c   1.000
_cell.angle_alpha   90.00
_cell.angle_beta   90.00
_cell.angle_gamma   90.00
#
_symmetry.space_group_name_H-M   'P 1'
#
loop_
_entity.id
_entity.type
_entity.pdbx_description
1 polymer ?
#
loop_
_entity_poly.entity_id
_entity_poly.type
_entity_poly.pdbx_seq_one_letter_code
_entity_poly.pdbx_strand_id
1 'polypeptide(L)'
;MERNTKDSIKPTWRQKDHPEWTIHHWVYDIFDIHPVELDKAVPVHPKTDKVSYLNDWYQRRWILAHAFIPIALHHLYVVCRTLYSAAFNLSAIRELHLLRALGHRVGFVDGDVHGRDGVPDVSVSKVLYSLVLTSFVRPAFTVYISYITRNPPASMAFLWLPFEASCYGILLDFFFYCYHRLMHDVEGRWKFHCTHHLTKHPNPLLSLYADTKQEIFDIAGVPQSLISL
;
A
#
# COMPACT_ATOMS: atom_id res chain seq x y z
N MET A 1 25.43 -9.94 -22.50
CA MET A 1 24.00 -9.99 -22.10
C MET A 1 23.67 -8.63 -21.54
N GLU A 2 22.84 -7.85 -22.22
CA GLU A 2 22.49 -6.48 -21.81
C GLU A 2 21.64 -6.53 -20.54
N ARG A 3 21.97 -5.73 -19.53
CA ARG A 3 21.27 -5.73 -18.23
C ARG A 3 19.87 -5.16 -18.44
N ASN A 4 18.84 -5.84 -17.96
CA ASN A 4 17.47 -5.35 -18.09
C ASN A 4 17.34 -4.06 -17.27
N THR A 5 16.88 -2.98 -17.91
CA THR A 5 16.76 -1.67 -17.28
C THR A 5 15.79 -1.66 -16.10
N LYS A 6 14.89 -2.64 -16.02
CA LYS A 6 14.00 -2.89 -14.87
C LYS A 6 14.72 -3.40 -13.62
N ASP A 7 15.94 -3.91 -13.75
CA ASP A 7 16.71 -4.47 -12.63
C ASP A 7 17.29 -3.39 -11.72
N SER A 8 17.36 -2.14 -12.18
CA SER A 8 17.84 -1.02 -11.35
C SER A 8 16.70 -0.44 -10.53
N ILE A 9 16.66 -0.80 -9.23
CA ILE A 9 15.68 -0.26 -8.26
C ILE A 9 16.17 1.05 -7.61
N LYS A 10 17.33 1.57 -8.04
CA LYS A 10 17.86 2.87 -7.59
C LYS A 10 17.31 4.00 -8.46
N PRO A 11 16.51 4.94 -7.92
CA PRO A 11 15.99 6.06 -8.68
C PRO A 11 17.07 7.11 -8.91
N THR A 12 17.12 7.69 -10.11
CA THR A 12 17.90 8.90 -10.41
C THR A 12 17.01 10.11 -10.67
N TRP A 13 15.75 9.88 -11.07
CA TRP A 13 14.83 10.95 -11.49
C TRP A 13 14.60 12.05 -10.45
N ARG A 14 14.69 11.72 -9.16
CA ARG A 14 14.50 12.67 -8.05
C ARG A 14 15.63 13.69 -7.91
N GLN A 15 16.78 13.45 -8.56
CA GLN A 15 17.93 14.35 -8.57
C GLN A 15 18.01 15.18 -9.85
N LYS A 16 17.11 14.93 -10.80
CA LYS A 16 17.05 15.64 -12.08
C LYS A 16 16.25 16.92 -11.94
N ASP A 17 16.52 17.87 -12.83
CA ASP A 17 15.76 19.12 -12.88
C ASP A 17 14.29 18.87 -13.27
N HIS A 18 13.39 19.68 -12.73
CA HIS A 18 11.94 19.57 -12.96
C HIS A 18 11.49 19.59 -14.44
N PRO A 19 12.21 20.20 -15.41
CA PRO A 19 11.83 20.10 -16.83
C PRO A 19 11.89 18.68 -17.40
N GLU A 20 12.66 17.76 -16.79
CA GLU A 20 12.71 16.36 -17.20
C GLU A 20 11.55 15.52 -16.64
N TRP A 21 10.74 16.09 -15.75
CA TRP A 21 9.66 15.38 -15.08
C TRP A 21 8.40 15.29 -15.94
N THR A 22 7.97 14.06 -16.20
CA THR A 22 6.62 13.79 -16.69
C THR A 22 5.56 14.06 -15.61
N ILE A 23 4.29 14.10 -16.02
CA ILE A 23 3.14 14.25 -15.10
C ILE A 23 3.15 13.21 -13.95
N HIS A 24 3.68 12.01 -14.18
CA HIS A 24 3.73 10.98 -13.16
C HIS A 24 4.68 11.33 -12.02
N HIS A 25 5.83 11.95 -12.32
CA HIS A 25 6.79 12.40 -11.30
C HIS A 25 6.16 13.49 -10.43
N TRP A 26 5.47 14.45 -11.05
CA TRP A 26 4.77 15.52 -10.36
C TRP A 26 3.73 15.03 -9.36
N VAL A 27 3.04 13.91 -9.64
CA VAL A 27 2.08 13.35 -8.68
C VAL A 27 2.76 12.91 -7.38
N TYR A 28 3.95 12.30 -7.45
CA TYR A 28 4.69 11.93 -6.24
C TYR A 28 5.09 13.15 -5.42
N ASP A 29 5.49 14.23 -6.09
CA ASP A 29 5.96 15.48 -5.48
C ASP A 29 4.81 16.30 -4.88
N ILE A 30 3.71 16.47 -5.62
CA ILE A 30 2.51 17.20 -5.16
C ILE A 30 1.90 16.57 -3.92
N PHE A 31 1.79 15.23 -3.88
CA PHE A 31 1.29 14.52 -2.70
C PHE A 31 2.38 14.23 -1.67
N ASP A 32 3.64 14.56 -1.99
CA ASP A 32 4.82 14.35 -1.15
C ASP A 32 4.89 12.91 -0.59
N ILE A 33 4.66 11.92 -1.46
CA ILE A 33 4.57 10.50 -1.07
C ILE A 33 5.91 9.76 -1.18
N HIS A 34 7.03 10.48 -1.29
CA HIS A 34 8.34 9.88 -1.39
C HIS A 34 8.66 9.00 -0.16
N PRO A 35 9.46 7.93 -0.30
CA PRO A 35 9.76 7.04 0.83
C PRO A 35 10.83 7.60 1.77
N VAL A 36 11.70 8.48 1.27
CA VAL A 36 12.79 9.14 2.00
C VAL A 36 12.98 10.55 1.45
N GLU A 37 13.54 11.45 2.25
CA GLU A 37 13.89 12.83 1.87
C GLU A 37 15.38 12.84 1.56
N LEU A 38 15.79 13.44 0.43
CA LEU A 38 17.17 13.34 -0.06
C LEU A 38 18.13 14.27 0.69
N ASP A 39 17.59 15.34 1.25
CA ASP A 39 18.28 16.39 2.00
C ASP A 39 18.45 16.06 3.50
N LYS A 40 17.83 14.97 3.97
CA LYS A 40 17.91 14.52 5.37
C LYS A 40 18.63 13.19 5.47
N ALA A 41 19.62 13.14 6.35
CA ALA A 41 20.32 11.91 6.67
C ALA A 41 19.39 10.95 7.43
N VAL A 42 19.40 9.68 7.00
CA VAL A 42 18.71 8.60 7.69
C VAL A 42 19.67 7.99 8.73
N PRO A 43 19.24 7.80 10.00
CA PRO A 43 20.06 7.14 11.01
C PRO A 43 20.46 5.73 10.60
N VAL A 44 21.72 5.37 10.88
CA VAL A 44 22.29 4.03 10.62
C VAL A 44 22.71 3.43 11.95
N HIS A 45 22.30 2.18 12.18
CA HIS A 45 22.53 1.45 13.41
C HIS A 45 23.34 0.17 13.15
N PRO A 46 24.31 -0.19 14.00
CA PRO A 46 24.96 -1.49 13.97
C PRO A 46 23.95 -2.64 14.08
N LYS A 47 24.24 -3.78 13.45
CA LYS A 47 23.38 -4.98 13.50
C LYS A 47 23.17 -5.57 14.90
N THR A 48 24.01 -5.17 15.86
CA THR A 48 23.92 -5.55 17.27
C THR A 48 22.95 -4.68 18.06
N ASP A 49 22.50 -3.55 17.51
CA ASP A 49 21.56 -2.65 18.18
C ASP A 49 20.19 -3.31 18.32
N LYS A 50 19.49 -2.98 19.41
CA LYS A 50 18.12 -3.43 19.61
C LYS A 50 17.18 -2.66 18.68
N VAL A 51 16.31 -3.39 18.00
CA VAL A 51 15.24 -2.79 17.19
C VAL A 51 14.15 -2.25 18.12
N SER A 52 13.70 -1.03 17.84
CA SER A 52 12.57 -0.44 18.57
C SER A 52 11.30 -1.26 18.33
N TYR A 53 10.60 -1.60 19.40
CA TYR A 53 9.33 -2.33 19.32
C TYR A 53 8.16 -1.35 19.12
N LEU A 54 7.44 -1.50 18.01
CA LEU A 54 6.17 -0.84 17.79
C LEU A 54 5.05 -1.73 18.32
N ASN A 55 4.46 -1.36 19.45
CA ASN A 55 3.35 -2.11 20.03
C ASN A 55 2.14 -2.10 19.09
N ASP A 56 1.56 -3.28 18.84
CA ASP A 56 0.40 -3.48 17.98
C ASP A 56 -0.82 -2.63 18.37
N TRP A 57 -0.93 -2.25 19.65
CA TRP A 57 -1.98 -1.36 20.13
C TRP A 57 -1.98 -0.02 19.39
N TYR A 58 -0.80 0.53 19.07
CA TYR A 58 -0.70 1.76 18.31
C TYR A 58 -1.22 1.59 16.88
N GLN A 59 -0.92 0.45 16.24
CA GLN A 59 -1.38 0.12 14.89
C GLN A 59 -2.89 -0.08 14.87
N ARG A 60 -3.44 -0.85 15.82
CA ARG A 60 -4.89 -1.05 15.95
C ARG A 60 -5.62 0.27 16.19
N ARG A 61 -5.10 1.13 17.08
CA ARG A 61 -5.69 2.46 17.34
C ARG A 61 -5.66 3.34 16.09
N TRP A 62 -4.58 3.29 15.31
CA TRP A 62 -4.50 3.99 14.03
C TRP A 62 -5.61 3.54 13.08
N ILE A 63 -5.72 2.22 12.86
CA ILE A 63 -6.73 1.62 11.98
C ILE A 63 -8.14 1.99 12.43
N LEU A 64 -8.47 1.78 13.70
CA LEU A 64 -9.81 2.05 14.24
C LEU A 64 -10.17 3.53 14.15
N ALA A 65 -9.24 4.44 14.46
CA ALA A 65 -9.50 5.87 14.37
C ALA A 65 -9.78 6.32 12.93
N HIS A 66 -8.99 5.85 11.95
CA HIS A 66 -9.16 6.23 10.55
C HIS A 66 -10.37 5.53 9.90
N ALA A 67 -10.74 4.33 10.36
CA ALA A 67 -11.97 3.66 9.93
C ALA A 67 -13.24 4.32 10.51
N PHE A 68 -13.17 4.83 11.74
CA PHE A 68 -14.32 5.46 12.40
C PHE A 68 -14.74 6.77 11.73
N ILE A 69 -13.79 7.57 11.23
CA ILE A 69 -14.07 8.88 10.60
C ILE A 69 -15.10 8.79 9.44
N PRO A 70 -14.89 7.99 8.38
CA PRO A 70 -15.86 7.90 7.29
C PRO A 70 -17.19 7.28 7.74
N ILE A 71 -17.19 6.38 8.72
CA ILE A 71 -18.44 5.83 9.28
C ILE A 71 -19.24 6.93 9.97
N ALA A 72 -18.61 7.71 10.85
CA ALA A 72 -19.26 8.82 11.55
C ALA A 72 -19.81 9.87 10.56
N LEU A 73 -19.01 10.23 9.54
CA LEU A 73 -19.46 11.16 8.49
C LEU A 73 -20.64 10.62 7.69
N HIS A 74 -20.65 9.32 7.37
CA HIS A 74 -21.75 8.67 6.68
C HIS A 74 -23.03 8.60 7.53
N HIS A 75 -22.91 8.58 8.85
CA HIS A 75 -24.07 8.70 9.76
C HIS A 75 -24.61 10.13 9.85
N LEU A 76 -23.73 11.14 9.79
CA LEU A 76 -24.11 12.55 9.88
C LEU A 76 -24.70 13.09 8.58
N TYR A 77 -24.18 12.61 7.46
CA TYR A 77 -24.57 13.02 6.13
C TYR A 77 -24.76 11.74 5.30
N VAL A 78 -25.87 11.59 4.56
CA VAL A 78 -26.03 10.47 3.60
C VAL A 78 -25.08 10.76 2.43
N VAL A 79 -23.79 10.54 2.63
CA VAL A 79 -22.74 10.96 1.71
C VAL A 79 -22.54 9.93 0.62
N CYS A 80 -22.27 10.48 -0.55
CA CYS A 80 -21.81 9.88 -1.79
C CYS A 80 -20.89 8.65 -1.64
N ARG A 81 -21.04 7.70 -2.57
CA ARG A 81 -20.28 6.44 -2.69
C ARG A 81 -18.76 6.60 -2.66
N THR A 82 -18.24 7.80 -2.88
CA THR A 82 -16.82 8.14 -2.91
C THR A 82 -16.20 8.45 -1.54
N LEU A 83 -17.01 8.60 -0.48
CA LEU A 83 -16.53 8.96 0.86
C LEU A 83 -15.46 7.99 1.37
N TYR A 84 -15.73 6.69 1.29
CA TYR A 84 -14.81 5.66 1.77
C TYR A 84 -13.50 5.63 0.98
N SER A 85 -13.56 5.77 -0.35
CA SER A 85 -12.37 5.89 -1.18
C SER A 85 -11.54 7.13 -0.84
N ALA A 86 -12.18 8.28 -0.62
CA ALA A 86 -11.48 9.50 -0.24
C ALA A 86 -10.82 9.38 1.14
N ALA A 87 -11.55 8.87 2.14
CA ALA A 87 -11.01 8.64 3.48
C ALA A 87 -9.84 7.64 3.48
N PHE A 88 -9.93 6.57 2.68
CA PHE A 88 -8.84 5.62 2.47
C PHE A 88 -7.59 6.30 1.90
N ASN A 89 -7.75 7.06 0.81
CA ASN A 89 -6.62 7.76 0.16
C ASN A 89 -5.94 8.77 1.09
N LEU A 90 -6.73 9.59 1.81
CA LEU A 90 -6.18 10.56 2.76
C LEU A 90 -5.43 9.87 3.90
N SER A 91 -5.96 8.76 4.41
CA SER A 91 -5.31 7.97 5.47
C SER A 91 -4.01 7.33 4.96
N ALA A 92 -4.00 6.81 3.73
CA ALA A 92 -2.83 6.20 3.12
C ALA A 92 -1.71 7.22 2.84
N ILE A 93 -2.03 8.39 2.29
CA ILE A 93 -1.06 9.48 2.10
C ILE A 93 -0.45 9.88 3.46
N ARG A 94 -1.31 10.04 4.47
CA ARG A 94 -0.86 10.37 5.83
C ARG A 94 0.06 9.30 6.40
N GLU A 95 -0.26 8.03 6.20
CA GLU A 95 0.56 6.91 6.64
C GLU A 95 1.93 6.91 5.95
N LEU A 96 1.99 7.17 4.64
CA LEU A 96 3.25 7.30 3.91
C LEU A 96 4.15 8.41 4.49
N HIS A 97 3.57 9.57 4.81
CA HIS A 97 4.31 10.67 5.45
C HIS A 97 4.85 10.27 6.83
N LEU A 98 4.05 9.56 7.63
CA LEU A 98 4.48 9.08 8.95
C LEU A 98 5.56 8.02 8.85
N LEU A 99 5.46 7.08 7.90
CA LEU A 99 6.48 6.06 7.67
C LEU A 99 7.80 6.67 7.21
N ARG A 100 7.76 7.67 6.33
CA ARG A 100 8.94 8.44 5.95
C ARG A 100 9.56 9.15 7.16
N ALA A 101 8.74 9.85 7.95
CA ALA A 101 9.21 10.55 9.14
C ALA A 101 9.81 9.59 10.19
N LEU A 102 9.24 8.39 10.34
CA LEU A 102 9.80 7.34 11.19
C LEU A 102 11.13 6.84 10.64
N GLY A 103 11.24 6.58 9.33
CA GLY A 103 12.50 6.20 8.70
C GLY A 103 13.63 7.21 8.99
N HIS A 104 13.34 8.51 8.92
CA HIS A 104 14.30 9.56 9.27
C HIS A 104 14.58 9.70 10.77
N ARG A 105 13.72 9.16 11.63
CA ARG A 105 13.89 9.22 13.09
C ARG A 105 14.63 8.01 13.65
N VAL A 106 14.36 6.82 13.13
CA VAL A 106 14.85 5.55 13.70
C VAL A 106 15.66 4.70 12.71
N GLY A 107 15.80 5.14 11.46
CA GLY A 107 16.51 4.39 10.44
C GLY A 107 15.74 3.18 9.91
N PHE A 108 16.47 2.30 9.23
CA PHE A 108 15.96 1.05 8.68
C PHE A 108 16.80 -0.13 9.16
N VAL A 109 16.18 -1.30 9.30
CA VAL A 109 16.92 -2.57 9.41
C VAL A 109 17.86 -2.67 8.22
N ASP A 110 19.09 -3.15 8.45
CA ASP A 110 20.15 -3.32 7.44
C ASP A 110 20.56 -2.05 6.66
N GLY A 111 20.20 -0.87 7.20
CA GLY A 111 20.53 0.44 6.63
C GLY A 111 22.03 0.78 6.60
N ASP A 112 22.87 0.01 7.30
CA ASP A 112 24.33 0.10 7.26
C ASP A 112 24.92 -0.44 5.95
N VAL A 113 24.21 -1.34 5.29
CA VAL A 113 24.63 -1.95 4.02
C VAL A 113 23.78 -1.45 2.85
N HIS A 114 22.46 -1.36 3.03
CA HIS A 114 21.52 -1.05 1.95
C HIS A 114 20.53 0.05 2.32
N GLY A 115 20.53 1.10 1.50
CA GLY A 115 19.41 2.05 1.45
C GLY A 115 18.11 1.36 1.03
N ARG A 116 16.96 2.00 1.30
CA ARG A 116 15.68 1.51 0.80
C ARG A 116 15.59 1.68 -0.72
N ASP A 117 14.95 0.72 -1.35
CA ASP A 117 14.57 0.74 -2.75
C ASP A 117 13.74 1.99 -3.04
N GLY A 118 13.95 2.60 -4.20
CA GLY A 118 13.15 3.72 -4.65
C GLY A 118 12.26 3.34 -5.83
N VAL A 119 11.44 4.29 -6.30
CA VAL A 119 10.61 4.08 -7.49
C VAL A 119 11.51 4.10 -8.73
N PRO A 120 11.70 2.96 -9.44
CA PRO A 120 12.65 2.89 -10.55
C PRO A 120 12.31 3.87 -11.67
N ASP A 121 13.32 4.49 -12.30
CA ASP A 121 13.12 5.49 -13.36
C ASP A 121 12.22 4.97 -14.51
N VAL A 122 12.38 3.71 -14.89
CA VAL A 122 11.61 3.06 -15.97
C VAL A 122 10.18 2.67 -15.57
N SER A 123 9.87 2.71 -14.27
CA SER A 123 8.62 2.18 -13.70
C SER A 123 7.83 3.22 -12.91
N VAL A 124 8.18 4.51 -12.99
CA VAL A 124 7.50 5.60 -12.25
C VAL A 124 5.99 5.62 -12.52
N SER A 125 5.61 5.54 -13.80
CA SER A 125 4.20 5.51 -14.22
C SER A 125 3.49 4.24 -13.75
N LYS A 126 4.14 3.08 -13.89
CA LYS A 126 3.60 1.79 -13.46
C LYS A 126 3.30 1.77 -11.96
N VAL A 127 4.28 2.14 -11.13
CA VAL A 127 4.10 2.20 -9.68
C VAL A 127 2.96 3.16 -9.32
N LEU A 128 2.88 4.31 -10.01
CA LEU A 128 1.80 5.27 -9.77
C LEU A 128 0.43 4.70 -10.14
N TYR A 129 0.31 4.06 -11.30
CA TYR A 129 -0.94 3.41 -11.70
C TYR A 129 -1.34 2.29 -10.74
N SER A 130 -0.40 1.47 -10.27
CA SER A 130 -0.68 0.43 -9.28
C SER A 130 -1.22 1.03 -7.97
N LEU A 131 -0.63 2.14 -7.49
CA LEU A 131 -1.12 2.88 -6.32
C LEU A 131 -2.51 3.49 -6.55
N VAL A 132 -2.74 4.17 -7.67
CA VAL A 132 -4.02 4.81 -7.99
C VAL A 132 -5.12 3.76 -8.18
N LEU A 133 -4.87 2.72 -8.97
CA LEU A 133 -5.86 1.66 -9.19
C LEU A 133 -6.17 0.94 -7.88
N THR A 134 -5.19 0.65 -7.05
CA THR A 134 -5.45 -0.03 -5.77
C THR A 134 -6.20 0.87 -4.79
N SER A 135 -5.86 2.15 -4.72
CA SER A 135 -6.50 3.08 -3.78
C SER A 135 -7.89 3.55 -4.19
N PHE A 136 -8.21 3.55 -5.49
CA PHE A 136 -9.53 3.94 -5.99
C PHE A 136 -10.40 2.74 -6.34
N VAL A 137 -9.90 1.81 -7.15
CA VAL A 137 -10.71 0.73 -7.72
C VAL A 137 -11.06 -0.30 -6.66
N ARG A 138 -10.10 -0.75 -5.83
CA ARG A 138 -10.37 -1.80 -4.84
C ARG A 138 -11.43 -1.38 -3.81
N PRO A 139 -11.34 -0.20 -3.15
CA PRO A 139 -12.40 0.25 -2.25
C PRO A 139 -13.72 0.52 -2.97
N ALA A 140 -13.69 1.14 -4.16
CA ALA A 140 -14.91 1.44 -4.91
C ALA A 140 -15.62 0.16 -5.35
N PHE A 141 -14.88 -0.88 -5.75
CA PHE A 141 -15.41 -2.19 -6.12
C PHE A 141 -16.10 -2.86 -4.93
N THR A 142 -15.45 -2.90 -3.77
CA THR A 142 -16.04 -3.43 -2.53
C THR A 142 -17.31 -2.67 -2.17
N VAL A 143 -17.29 -1.34 -2.13
CA VAL A 143 -18.47 -0.51 -1.83
C VAL A 143 -19.56 -0.73 -2.88
N TYR A 144 -19.22 -0.79 -4.16
CA TYR A 144 -20.23 -0.94 -5.21
C TYR A 144 -21.00 -2.26 -5.11
N ILE A 145 -20.32 -3.35 -4.74
CA ILE A 145 -20.92 -4.69 -4.65
C ILE A 145 -21.64 -4.90 -3.31
N SER A 146 -21.11 -4.37 -2.20
CA SER A 146 -21.69 -4.59 -0.87
C SER A 146 -22.72 -3.55 -0.45
N TYR A 147 -22.71 -2.35 -1.04
CA TYR A 147 -23.56 -1.26 -0.57
C TYR A 147 -25.00 -1.37 -1.08
N ILE A 148 -25.91 -1.67 -0.14
CA ILE A 148 -27.36 -1.71 -0.36
C ILE A 148 -27.95 -0.36 0.03
N THR A 149 -28.34 0.45 -0.96
CA THR A 149 -28.89 1.81 -0.76
C THR A 149 -30.18 1.87 0.06
N ARG A 150 -30.89 0.74 0.17
CA ARG A 150 -32.12 0.62 0.99
C ARG A 150 -31.83 0.52 2.49
N ASN A 151 -30.61 0.17 2.87
CA ASN A 151 -30.21 0.02 4.26
C ASN A 151 -29.58 1.35 4.73
N PRO A 152 -30.23 2.08 5.66
CA PRO A 152 -29.64 3.31 6.19
C PRO A 152 -28.39 2.97 7.01
N PRO A 153 -27.44 3.90 7.21
CA PRO A 153 -26.27 3.67 8.07
C PRO A 153 -26.65 3.17 9.48
N ALA A 154 -27.80 3.63 10.00
CA ALA A 154 -28.37 3.19 11.27
C ALA A 154 -28.70 1.68 11.35
N SER A 155 -28.81 0.97 10.22
CA SER A 155 -29.03 -0.49 10.22
C SER A 155 -27.73 -1.30 10.34
N MET A 156 -26.57 -0.65 10.49
CA MET A 156 -25.29 -1.34 10.66
C MET A 156 -25.25 -2.11 11.98
N ALA A 157 -24.83 -3.38 11.92
CA ALA A 157 -24.68 -4.24 13.09
C ALA A 157 -23.41 -3.92 13.90
N PHE A 158 -23.38 -2.76 14.57
CA PHE A 158 -22.20 -2.25 15.28
C PHE A 158 -21.59 -3.23 16.30
N LEU A 159 -22.41 -4.04 16.97
CA LEU A 159 -21.93 -5.04 17.92
C LEU A 159 -21.23 -6.22 17.23
N TRP A 160 -21.61 -6.53 15.99
CA TRP A 160 -21.03 -7.60 15.19
C TRP A 160 -19.81 -7.15 14.39
N LEU A 161 -19.74 -5.85 14.06
CA LEU A 161 -18.70 -5.26 13.23
C LEU A 161 -17.26 -5.60 13.69
N PRO A 162 -16.90 -5.57 14.99
CA PRO A 162 -15.55 -5.95 15.41
C PRO A 162 -15.21 -7.41 15.11
N PHE A 163 -16.18 -8.31 15.27
CA PHE A 163 -16.01 -9.73 14.96
C PHE A 163 -15.88 -9.95 13.46
N GLU A 164 -16.80 -9.38 12.67
CA GLU A 164 -16.77 -9.46 11.21
C GLU A 164 -15.47 -8.91 10.62
N ALA A 165 -15.03 -7.73 11.07
CA ALA A 165 -13.78 -7.12 10.62
C ALA A 165 -12.55 -7.98 11.00
N SER A 166 -12.55 -8.59 12.19
CA SER A 166 -11.47 -9.47 12.64
C SER A 166 -11.41 -10.77 11.83
N CYS A 167 -12.57 -11.42 11.62
CA CYS A 167 -12.66 -12.61 10.78
C CYS A 167 -12.27 -12.32 9.34
N TYR A 168 -12.73 -11.20 8.78
CA TYR A 168 -12.34 -10.77 7.43
C TYR A 168 -10.83 -10.59 7.32
N GLY A 169 -10.18 -9.92 8.27
CA GLY A 169 -8.72 -9.75 8.30
C GLY A 169 -7.99 -11.09 8.32
N ILE A 170 -8.38 -12.01 9.21
CA ILE A 170 -7.75 -13.34 9.31
C ILE A 170 -7.93 -14.14 8.01
N LEU A 171 -9.13 -14.16 7.44
CA LEU A 171 -9.42 -14.89 6.20
C LEU A 171 -8.66 -14.30 5.02
N LEU A 172 -8.60 -12.97 4.93
CA LEU A 172 -7.85 -12.25 3.91
C LEU A 172 -6.36 -12.59 3.98
N ASP A 173 -5.75 -12.53 5.17
CA ASP A 173 -4.34 -12.84 5.36
C ASP A 173 -4.03 -14.30 5.04
N PHE A 174 -4.88 -15.22 5.51
CA PHE A 174 -4.72 -16.64 5.22
C PHE A 174 -4.83 -16.93 3.72
N PHE A 175 -5.81 -16.33 3.05
CA PHE A 175 -5.96 -16.45 1.60
C PHE A 175 -4.73 -15.90 0.87
N PHE A 176 -4.28 -14.69 1.22
CA PHE A 176 -3.10 -14.07 0.61
C PHE A 176 -1.83 -14.91 0.84
N TYR A 177 -1.64 -15.48 2.03
CA TYR A 177 -0.53 -16.39 2.30
C TYR A 177 -0.55 -17.60 1.37
N CYS A 178 -1.69 -18.28 1.26
CA CYS A 178 -1.85 -19.44 0.38
C CYS A 178 -1.62 -19.06 -1.09
N TYR A 179 -2.23 -17.96 -1.54
CA TYR A 179 -2.08 -17.44 -2.90
C TYR A 179 -0.62 -17.09 -3.22
N HIS A 180 0.04 -16.33 -2.34
CA HIS A 180 1.43 -15.93 -2.51
C HIS A 180 2.36 -17.13 -2.51
N ARG A 181 2.14 -18.10 -1.62
CA ARG A 181 2.90 -19.34 -1.61
C ARG A 181 2.74 -20.15 -2.89
N LEU A 182 1.52 -20.24 -3.44
CA LEU A 182 1.30 -20.89 -4.73
C LEU A 182 2.03 -20.21 -5.89
N MET A 183 2.25 -18.88 -5.82
CA MET A 183 3.05 -18.17 -6.83
C MET A 183 4.54 -18.57 -6.81
N HIS A 184 5.03 -19.05 -5.67
CA HIS A 184 6.39 -19.59 -5.51
C HIS A 184 6.47 -21.08 -5.85
N ASP A 185 5.52 -21.88 -5.36
CA ASP A 185 5.63 -23.34 -5.38
C ASP A 185 5.15 -23.96 -6.71
N VAL A 186 4.26 -23.29 -7.46
CA VAL A 186 3.71 -23.83 -8.72
C VAL A 186 4.49 -23.32 -9.93
N GLU A 187 5.09 -24.26 -10.68
CA GLU A 187 5.82 -23.98 -11.91
C GLU A 187 4.96 -23.19 -12.91
N GLY A 188 5.54 -22.12 -13.49
CA GLY A 188 4.87 -21.25 -14.43
C GLY A 188 4.06 -20.09 -13.84
N ARG A 189 3.83 -20.05 -12.51
CA ARG A 189 3.25 -18.87 -11.82
C ARG A 189 4.29 -17.80 -11.47
N TRP A 190 5.54 -18.21 -11.29
CA TRP A 190 6.68 -17.31 -11.04
C TRP A 190 6.76 -16.14 -12.03
N LYS A 191 6.42 -16.35 -13.31
CA LYS A 191 6.43 -15.30 -14.35
C LYS A 191 5.45 -14.14 -14.10
N PHE A 192 4.55 -14.27 -13.13
CA PHE A 192 3.65 -13.22 -12.70
C PHE A 192 4.08 -12.57 -11.37
N HIS A 193 5.08 -13.15 -10.71
CA HIS A 193 5.52 -12.77 -9.39
C HIS A 193 6.99 -12.29 -9.35
N CYS A 194 7.76 -12.59 -10.39
CA CYS A 194 9.19 -12.29 -10.43
C CYS A 194 9.50 -10.79 -10.34
N THR A 195 8.64 -9.92 -10.89
CA THR A 195 8.80 -8.46 -10.78
C THR A 195 8.73 -7.99 -9.33
N HIS A 196 7.87 -8.60 -8.51
CA HIS A 196 7.74 -8.27 -7.09
C HIS A 196 9.05 -8.55 -6.33
N HIS A 197 9.75 -9.63 -6.70
CA HIS A 197 11.04 -10.00 -6.12
C HIS A 197 12.22 -9.17 -6.61
N LEU A 198 12.05 -8.23 -7.54
CA LEU A 198 13.10 -7.29 -7.89
C LEU A 198 13.38 -6.33 -6.72
N THR A 199 12.38 -6.06 -5.89
CA THR A 199 12.53 -5.26 -4.67
C THR A 199 13.16 -6.11 -3.56
N LYS A 200 14.26 -5.65 -2.99
CA LYS A 200 15.02 -6.35 -1.93
C LYS A 200 14.97 -5.59 -0.61
N HIS A 201 14.87 -4.27 -0.68
CA HIS A 201 14.75 -3.38 0.48
C HIS A 201 13.54 -2.47 0.28
N PRO A 202 12.33 -3.04 0.15
CA PRO A 202 11.17 -2.33 -0.35
C PRO A 202 10.75 -1.17 0.57
N ASN A 203 10.00 -0.26 -0.02
CA ASN A 203 9.24 0.76 0.69
C ASN A 203 7.74 0.58 0.39
N PRO A 204 6.83 1.20 1.15
CA PRO A 204 5.39 1.00 0.98
C PRO A 204 4.85 1.28 -0.44
N LEU A 205 5.45 2.18 -1.21
CA LEU A 205 5.04 2.47 -2.59
C LEU A 205 5.21 1.28 -3.53
N LEU A 206 6.17 0.40 -3.21
CA LEU A 206 6.51 -0.76 -4.04
C LEU A 206 5.75 -2.03 -3.62
N SER A 207 4.86 -1.94 -2.62
CA SER A 207 4.07 -3.07 -2.13
C SER A 207 3.28 -3.78 -3.24
N LEU A 208 2.85 -3.04 -4.26
CA LEU A 208 2.07 -3.51 -5.40
C LEU A 208 2.87 -3.58 -6.70
N TYR A 209 4.19 -3.40 -6.63
CA TYR A 209 5.04 -3.46 -7.81
C TYR A 209 5.22 -4.93 -8.23
N ALA A 210 4.37 -5.40 -9.13
CA ALA A 210 4.37 -6.78 -9.60
C ALA A 210 4.08 -6.85 -11.12
N ASP A 211 3.99 -8.05 -11.70
CA ASP A 211 3.55 -8.17 -13.08
C ASP A 211 2.05 -7.86 -13.20
N THR A 212 1.63 -7.25 -14.31
CA THR A 212 0.26 -6.71 -14.48
C THR A 212 -0.85 -7.73 -14.19
N LYS A 213 -0.63 -9.01 -14.50
CA LYS A 213 -1.62 -10.06 -14.21
C LYS A 213 -1.79 -10.29 -12.71
N GLN A 214 -0.72 -10.25 -11.94
CA GLN A 214 -0.80 -10.32 -10.49
C GLN A 214 -1.47 -9.06 -9.94
N GLU A 215 -1.07 -7.87 -10.40
CA GLU A 215 -1.67 -6.59 -9.96
C GLU A 215 -3.20 -6.56 -10.16
N ILE A 216 -3.71 -7.01 -11.32
CA ILE A 216 -5.16 -7.09 -11.58
C ILE A 216 -5.85 -8.05 -10.59
N PHE A 217 -5.23 -9.20 -10.32
CA PHE A 217 -5.80 -10.18 -9.40
C PHE A 217 -5.80 -9.66 -7.96
N ASP A 218 -4.73 -9.01 -7.52
CA ASP A 218 -4.61 -8.42 -6.18
C ASP A 218 -5.64 -7.29 -5.96
N ILE A 219 -5.92 -6.49 -7.00
CA ILE A 219 -6.86 -5.37 -6.94
C ILE A 219 -8.32 -5.84 -6.97
N ALA A 220 -8.68 -6.79 -7.83
CA ALA A 220 -10.07 -7.15 -8.11
C ALA A 220 -10.44 -8.61 -7.74
N GLY A 221 -9.51 -9.55 -7.95
CA GLY A 221 -9.74 -10.97 -7.68
C GLY A 221 -9.84 -11.29 -6.19
N VAL A 222 -8.88 -10.81 -5.38
CA VAL A 222 -8.85 -11.10 -3.94
C VAL A 222 -10.07 -10.55 -3.18
N PRO A 223 -10.51 -9.30 -3.40
CA PRO A 223 -11.74 -8.81 -2.78
C PRO A 223 -12.97 -9.63 -3.19
N GLN A 224 -13.09 -10.03 -4.46
CA GLN A 224 -14.24 -10.79 -4.96
C GLN A 224 -14.34 -12.18 -4.31
N SER A 225 -13.22 -12.87 -4.15
CA SER A 225 -13.20 -14.23 -3.57
C SER A 225 -13.66 -14.28 -2.12
N LEU A 226 -13.53 -13.17 -1.38
CA LEU A 226 -13.90 -13.10 0.04
C LEU A 226 -15.33 -12.60 0.28
N ILE A 227 -15.90 -11.85 -0.66
CA ILE A 227 -17.29 -11.37 -0.58
C ILE A 227 -18.28 -12.45 -1.05
N SER A 228 -17.82 -13.44 -1.82
CA SER A 228 -18.66 -14.51 -2.37
C SER A 228 -18.72 -15.79 -1.51
N LEU A 229 -18.04 -15.80 -0.36
CA LEU A 229 -18.07 -16.87 0.66
C LEU A 229 -19.06 -16.51 1.77
#